data_AF-A0A7W7Q7E3-F1
#
_entry.id   AF-A0A7W7Q7E3-F1
#
_cell.length_a   1.000
_cell.length_b   1.000
_cell.length_c   1.000
_cell.angle_alpha   90.00
_cell.angle_beta   90.00
_cell.angle_gamma   90.00
#
_symmetry.space_group_name_H-M   'P 1'
#
loop_
_entity.id
_entity.type
_entity.pdbx_description
1 polymer ?
#
loop_
_entity_poly.entity_id
_entity_poly.type
_entity_poly.pdbx_seq_one_letter_code
_entity_poly.pdbx_strand_id
1 'polypeptide(L)'
;MPDGESDANLRVPRFDTVLRGYNPRQVNERVTRLSFDLSHVTKSRDEAVAKVAELTKALGSAQQQLLDAKEQLHRITVNPTSTEAMSERQRLMWQLAEEEIAEFKRDADNYDRSTRADADEYSHSTRAKADSHASATREEADAYAAKTRNDADEHAAGTRGNADQYVAQTKAAADEYAASVKADVAKYAKEQKAKQDGITAELAERRKTLEAEYAKNHATLENEYEQLRARNATEHEQLMAEARGEIERATKANETRIAQLDAEAKQRREQRDAEALKQRELLDQKAAEKRASMEQETEAALNQRRAELERELTERAAVAKDRTAKIVGDAEREATKIRETITAERAEADQLIAQRESAAKTRATKIVGDAEVEAGKIRETVANEQAEAEKQIAARQQAAQQQAAKIIEEAKRRTDEQERALAEKKASVEKNLAELELMAQQQADKTVADAEARAQASDKALTAKRSEVEKDLNEQQANAKIRAAKIVEDAEQRLAEAADRIRQADEFERRVSEHVNSTFSILEDAKRHFAAAQKATQRPAPTPAPAQQQPQKAGHVNGK
;
A
#
# COMPACT_ATOMS: atom_id res chain seq x y z
N MET A 1 109.37 -52.21 47.38
CA MET A 1 108.38 -51.43 48.15
C MET A 1 107.50 -50.73 47.11
N PRO A 2 106.18 -50.53 47.30
CA PRO A 2 105.46 -50.52 48.58
C PRO A 2 105.53 -51.83 49.35
N ASP A 3 105.66 -51.70 50.66
CA ASP A 3 105.38 -52.75 51.64
C ASP A 3 103.88 -52.72 51.97
N GLY A 4 103.30 -53.87 52.29
CA GLY A 4 101.87 -53.96 52.57
C GLY A 4 101.45 -55.36 53.03
N GLU A 5 101.26 -55.49 54.34
CA GLU A 5 100.37 -56.48 54.96
C GLU A 5 100.58 -57.96 54.56
N SER A 6 101.84 -58.41 54.64
CA SER A 6 102.16 -59.84 54.77
C SER A 6 101.92 -60.39 56.20
N ASP A 7 100.98 -59.82 56.97
CA ASP A 7 100.38 -60.49 58.15
C ASP A 7 99.36 -61.56 57.70
N ALA A 8 99.82 -62.38 56.75
CA ALA A 8 99.18 -63.57 56.26
C ALA A 8 99.27 -64.62 57.38
N ASN A 9 98.37 -64.48 58.36
CA ASN A 9 98.09 -65.41 59.43
C ASN A 9 98.33 -66.85 58.94
N LEU A 10 99.37 -67.54 59.44
CA LEU A 10 99.67 -68.94 59.11
C LEU A 10 98.67 -69.92 59.76
N ARG A 11 97.40 -69.53 59.77
CA ARG A 11 96.23 -70.39 59.90
C ARG A 11 96.21 -71.30 58.68
N VAL A 12 96.92 -72.43 58.81
CA VAL A 12 96.74 -73.64 57.98
C VAL A 12 95.25 -73.75 57.64
N PRO A 13 94.84 -73.65 56.36
CA PRO A 13 93.43 -73.55 56.01
C PRO A 13 92.63 -74.73 56.55
N ARG A 14 91.89 -74.50 57.63
CA ARG A 14 91.08 -75.53 58.27
C ARG A 14 89.81 -75.68 57.44
N PHE A 15 89.77 -76.77 56.66
CA PHE A 15 88.53 -77.22 56.04
C PHE A 15 87.52 -77.57 57.13
N ASP A 16 86.25 -77.18 56.94
CA ASP A 16 85.21 -77.47 57.92
C ASP A 16 84.98 -78.98 58.04
N THR A 17 84.82 -79.49 59.25
CA THR A 17 84.56 -80.92 59.49
C THR A 17 83.07 -81.21 59.54
N VAL A 18 82.60 -82.07 58.64
CA VAL A 18 81.25 -82.63 58.60
C VAL A 18 81.22 -83.94 59.42
N LEU A 19 80.04 -84.54 59.61
CA LEU A 19 79.82 -85.77 60.40
C LEU A 19 80.68 -86.99 59.95
N ARG A 20 81.32 -86.92 58.78
CA ARG A 20 82.44 -87.79 58.36
C ARG A 20 83.53 -86.96 57.66
N GLY A 21 84.45 -86.39 58.45
CA GLY A 21 85.69 -85.80 57.97
C GLY A 21 85.58 -84.40 57.35
N TYR A 22 86.65 -83.94 56.70
CA TYR A 22 86.72 -82.61 56.08
C TYR A 22 85.75 -82.45 54.91
N ASN A 23 85.19 -81.25 54.75
CA ASN A 23 84.28 -80.87 53.69
C ASN A 23 84.97 -81.00 52.31
N PRO A 24 84.61 -82.02 51.50
CA PRO A 24 85.34 -82.32 50.27
C PRO A 24 85.20 -81.22 49.21
N ARG A 25 84.14 -80.39 49.28
CA ARG A 25 83.95 -79.26 48.37
C ARG A 25 85.02 -78.18 48.59
N GLN A 26 85.30 -77.83 49.84
CA GLN A 26 86.33 -76.84 50.19
C GLN A 26 87.74 -77.36 49.87
N VAL A 27 88.02 -78.64 50.15
CA VAL A 27 89.29 -79.29 49.80
C VAL A 27 89.52 -79.24 48.29
N ASN A 28 88.56 -79.74 47.51
CA ASN A 28 88.67 -79.79 46.05
C ASN A 28 88.81 -78.38 45.46
N GLU A 29 88.01 -77.41 45.91
CA GLU A 29 88.12 -76.03 45.42
C GLU A 29 89.49 -75.41 45.72
N ARG A 30 90.05 -75.61 46.93
CA ARG A 30 91.38 -75.08 47.26
C ARG A 30 92.50 -75.79 46.50
N VAL A 31 92.38 -77.10 46.29
CA VAL A 31 93.33 -77.87 45.45
C VAL A 31 93.27 -77.41 44.00
N THR A 32 92.08 -77.27 43.41
CA THR A 32 91.93 -76.76 42.03
C THR A 32 92.50 -75.35 41.87
N ARG A 33 92.26 -74.44 42.82
CA ARG A 33 92.88 -73.10 42.83
C ARG A 33 94.42 -73.21 42.89
N LEU A 34 94.98 -73.98 43.84
CA LEU A 34 96.43 -74.17 43.95
C LEU A 34 97.07 -74.81 42.70
N SER A 35 96.40 -75.77 42.05
CA SER A 35 96.87 -76.36 40.80
C SER A 35 96.85 -75.34 39.65
N PHE A 36 95.83 -74.48 39.58
CA PHE A 36 95.78 -73.38 38.62
C PHE A 36 96.89 -72.36 38.89
N ASP A 37 97.02 -71.87 40.13
CA ASP A 37 98.04 -70.92 40.57
C ASP A 37 99.46 -71.43 40.21
N LEU A 38 99.76 -72.69 40.54
CA LEU A 38 101.03 -73.35 40.23
C LEU A 38 101.28 -73.41 38.71
N SER A 39 100.27 -73.81 37.93
CA SER A 39 100.39 -73.88 36.46
C SER A 39 100.68 -72.51 35.83
N HIS A 40 100.08 -71.46 36.38
CA HIS A 40 100.26 -70.09 35.92
C HIS A 40 101.67 -69.57 36.22
N VAL A 41 102.19 -69.87 37.43
CA VAL A 41 103.58 -69.54 37.81
C VAL A 41 104.61 -70.33 37.01
N THR A 42 104.36 -71.61 36.70
CA THR A 42 105.26 -72.36 35.80
C THR A 42 105.27 -71.77 34.39
N LYS A 43 104.11 -71.34 33.86
CA LYS A 43 104.04 -70.71 32.53
C LYS A 43 104.77 -69.35 32.50
N SER A 44 104.59 -68.49 33.50
CA SER A 44 105.27 -67.19 33.53
C SER A 44 106.79 -67.32 33.73
N ARG A 45 107.25 -68.32 34.50
CA ARG A 45 108.67 -68.70 34.59
C ARG A 45 109.22 -69.09 33.20
N ASP A 46 108.53 -69.95 32.47
CA ASP A 46 109.02 -70.48 31.20
C ASP A 46 109.02 -69.40 30.10
N GLU A 47 108.02 -68.51 30.09
CA GLU A 47 108.01 -67.29 29.26
C GLU A 47 109.15 -66.32 29.60
N ALA A 48 109.52 -66.19 30.88
CA ALA A 48 110.65 -65.37 31.30
C ALA A 48 112.01 -65.97 30.88
N VAL A 49 112.18 -67.28 31.03
CA VAL A 49 113.40 -68.00 30.59
C VAL A 49 113.58 -67.89 29.07
N ALA A 50 112.50 -67.99 28.28
CA ALA A 50 112.54 -67.79 26.84
C ALA A 50 113.06 -66.39 26.46
N LYS A 51 112.53 -65.33 27.09
CA LYS A 51 112.97 -63.94 26.86
C LYS A 51 114.44 -63.71 27.23
N VAL A 52 114.92 -64.34 28.31
CA VAL A 52 116.35 -64.28 28.68
C VAL A 52 117.23 -64.95 27.64
N ALA A 53 116.81 -66.08 27.05
CA ALA A 53 117.54 -66.73 25.96
C ALA A 53 117.57 -65.87 24.68
N GLU A 54 116.45 -65.24 24.31
CA GLU A 54 116.38 -64.31 23.17
C GLU A 54 117.30 -63.10 23.36
N LEU A 55 117.26 -62.44 24.52
CA LEU A 55 118.14 -61.30 24.85
C LEU A 55 119.62 -61.70 24.86
N THR A 56 119.95 -62.91 25.35
CA THR A 56 121.33 -63.44 25.34
C THR A 56 121.82 -63.63 23.89
N LYS A 57 120.97 -64.16 23.01
CA LYS A 57 121.29 -64.31 21.58
C LYS A 57 121.45 -62.95 20.87
N ALA A 58 120.57 -61.99 21.17
CA ALA A 58 120.65 -60.64 20.61
C ALA A 58 121.93 -59.92 21.05
N LEU A 59 122.31 -60.03 22.33
CA LEU A 59 123.55 -59.47 22.87
C LEU A 59 124.79 -60.07 22.21
N GLY A 60 124.85 -61.40 22.06
CA GLY A 60 125.96 -62.07 21.36
C GLY A 60 126.09 -61.63 19.90
N SER A 61 124.96 -61.49 19.19
CA SER A 61 124.95 -60.99 17.81
C SER A 61 125.45 -59.55 17.72
N ALA A 62 125.02 -58.66 18.63
CA ALA A 62 125.46 -57.27 18.66
C ALA A 62 126.95 -57.14 19.04
N GLN A 63 127.46 -57.99 19.94
CA GLN A 63 128.88 -58.06 20.30
C GLN A 63 129.74 -58.48 19.10
N GLN A 64 129.31 -59.49 18.32
CA GLN A 64 130.04 -59.90 17.11
C GLN A 64 130.04 -58.78 16.06
N GLN A 65 128.88 -58.19 15.76
CA GLN A 65 128.78 -57.07 14.79
C GLN A 65 129.66 -55.88 15.18
N LEU A 66 129.80 -55.58 16.48
CA LEU A 66 130.65 -54.51 16.98
C LEU A 66 132.15 -54.85 16.87
N LEU A 67 132.52 -56.13 17.01
CA LEU A 67 133.90 -56.59 16.73
C LEU A 67 134.22 -56.51 15.23
N ASP A 68 133.34 -57.04 14.38
CA ASP A 68 133.49 -57.03 12.92
C ASP A 68 133.64 -55.59 12.39
N ALA A 69 132.78 -54.66 12.84
CA ALA A 69 132.83 -53.25 12.48
C ALA A 69 134.10 -52.55 13.01
N LYS A 70 134.59 -52.91 14.20
CA LYS A 70 135.88 -52.41 14.72
C LYS A 70 137.05 -52.89 13.88
N GLU A 71 137.05 -54.14 13.44
CA GLU A 71 138.15 -54.65 12.59
C GLU A 71 138.14 -54.00 11.21
N GLN A 72 136.96 -53.81 10.61
CA GLN A 72 136.79 -53.06 9.35
C GLN A 72 137.31 -51.62 9.49
N LEU A 73 136.90 -50.89 10.54
CA LEU A 73 137.40 -49.54 10.83
C LEU A 73 138.93 -49.51 10.99
N HIS A 74 139.49 -50.49 11.70
CA HIS A 74 140.93 -50.61 11.93
C HIS A 74 141.70 -50.87 10.63
N ARG A 75 141.21 -51.75 9.75
CA ARG A 75 141.79 -52.00 8.42
C ARG A 75 141.84 -50.72 7.57
N ILE A 76 140.71 -50.00 7.50
CA ILE A 76 140.59 -48.73 6.74
C ILE A 76 141.50 -47.63 7.33
N THR A 77 141.68 -47.60 8.65
CA THR A 77 142.47 -46.57 9.35
C THR A 77 143.98 -46.82 9.25
N VAL A 78 144.44 -48.07 9.33
CA VAL A 78 145.87 -48.40 9.36
C VAL A 78 146.51 -48.39 7.97
N ASN A 79 145.79 -48.79 6.91
CA ASN A 79 146.32 -48.81 5.53
C ASN A 79 145.45 -48.01 4.54
N PRO A 80 145.32 -46.68 4.71
CA PRO A 80 144.35 -45.85 3.97
C PRO A 80 144.60 -45.74 2.47
N THR A 81 145.78 -46.16 1.98
CA THR A 81 146.16 -46.18 0.56
C THR A 81 146.12 -47.58 -0.09
N SER A 82 145.71 -48.62 0.65
CA SER A 82 145.47 -49.94 0.06
C SER A 82 144.32 -49.89 -0.94
N THR A 83 144.40 -50.67 -2.02
CA THR A 83 143.33 -50.85 -3.00
C THR A 83 142.05 -51.37 -2.35
N GLU A 84 142.18 -52.23 -1.34
CA GLU A 84 141.05 -52.75 -0.54
C GLU A 84 140.41 -51.63 0.29
N ALA A 85 141.20 -50.89 1.07
CA ALA A 85 140.70 -49.79 1.90
C ALA A 85 140.09 -48.64 1.08
N MET A 86 140.61 -48.38 -0.14
CA MET A 86 139.99 -47.44 -1.08
C MET A 86 138.67 -47.97 -1.65
N SER A 87 138.58 -49.27 -1.94
CA SER A 87 137.34 -49.91 -2.41
C SER A 87 136.27 -49.95 -1.31
N GLU A 88 136.66 -50.22 -0.06
CA GLU A 88 135.78 -50.15 1.12
C GLU A 88 135.33 -48.71 1.38
N ARG A 89 136.22 -47.71 1.27
CA ARG A 89 135.86 -46.29 1.36
C ARG A 89 134.90 -45.86 0.25
N GLN A 90 135.13 -46.31 -0.98
CA GLN A 90 134.23 -46.01 -2.12
C GLN A 90 132.87 -46.66 -1.92
N ARG A 91 132.82 -47.89 -1.39
CA ARG A 91 131.57 -48.56 -1.00
C ARG A 91 130.83 -47.81 0.11
N LEU A 92 131.54 -47.34 1.14
CA LEU A 92 130.95 -46.51 2.21
C LEU A 92 130.42 -45.17 1.67
N MET A 93 131.13 -44.53 0.75
CA MET A 93 130.68 -43.30 0.07
C MET A 93 129.45 -43.54 -0.82
N TRP A 94 129.37 -44.70 -1.50
CA TRP A 94 128.15 -45.08 -2.23
C TRP A 94 126.99 -45.43 -1.30
N GLN A 95 127.23 -46.06 -0.15
CA GLN A 95 126.19 -46.33 0.85
C GLN A 95 125.66 -45.02 1.46
N LEU A 96 126.55 -44.06 1.78
CA LEU A 96 126.17 -42.73 2.24
C LEU A 96 125.38 -41.97 1.16
N ALA A 97 125.81 -42.01 -0.10
CA ALA A 97 125.08 -41.36 -1.20
C ALA A 97 123.71 -42.01 -1.47
N GLU A 98 123.57 -43.33 -1.34
CA GLU A 98 122.28 -44.02 -1.43
C GLU A 98 121.37 -43.68 -0.24
N GLU A 99 121.93 -43.47 0.95
CA GLU A 99 121.22 -43.02 2.15
C GLU A 99 120.77 -41.55 2.04
N GLU A 100 121.64 -40.64 1.59
CA GLU A 100 121.28 -39.25 1.24
C GLU A 100 120.20 -39.20 0.15
N ILE A 101 120.31 -40.02 -0.90
CA ILE A 101 119.27 -40.13 -1.95
C ILE A 101 117.95 -40.69 -1.39
N ALA A 102 118.00 -41.61 -0.43
CA ALA A 102 116.81 -42.12 0.25
C ALA A 102 116.19 -41.08 1.20
N GLU A 103 117.00 -40.23 1.84
CA GLU A 103 116.56 -39.10 2.66
C GLU A 103 115.90 -38.02 1.78
N PHE A 104 116.56 -37.55 0.71
CA PHE A 104 115.96 -36.61 -0.26
C PHE A 104 114.64 -37.13 -0.86
N LYS A 105 114.53 -38.45 -1.14
CA LYS A 105 113.27 -39.07 -1.59
C LYS A 105 112.19 -39.03 -0.52
N ARG A 106 112.52 -39.31 0.76
CA ARG A 106 111.57 -39.22 1.88
C ARG A 106 111.10 -37.80 2.10
N ASP A 107 112.00 -36.82 2.04
CA ASP A 107 111.66 -35.41 2.23
C ASP A 107 110.83 -34.86 1.07
N ALA A 108 111.12 -35.25 -0.17
CA ALA A 108 110.26 -34.96 -1.31
C ALA A 108 108.86 -35.58 -1.13
N ASP A 109 108.78 -36.88 -0.80
CA ASP A 109 107.53 -37.59 -0.50
C ASP A 109 106.72 -36.91 0.63
N ASN A 110 107.39 -36.44 1.68
CA ASN A 110 106.77 -35.77 2.82
C ASN A 110 106.29 -34.35 2.48
N TYR A 111 107.07 -33.61 1.69
CA TYR A 111 106.68 -32.29 1.18
C TYR A 111 105.48 -32.39 0.22
N ASP A 112 105.48 -33.38 -0.68
CA ASP A 112 104.34 -33.66 -1.58
C ASP A 112 103.08 -34.05 -0.79
N ARG A 113 103.22 -34.85 0.29
CA ARG A 113 102.12 -35.19 1.19
C ARG A 113 101.57 -33.97 1.93
N SER A 114 102.43 -33.13 2.51
CA SER A 114 101.99 -31.90 3.20
C SER A 114 101.27 -30.99 2.23
N THR A 115 101.90 -30.65 1.10
CA THR A 115 101.36 -29.72 0.10
C THR A 115 99.98 -30.16 -0.41
N ARG A 116 99.75 -31.47 -0.56
CA ARG A 116 98.42 -32.02 -0.91
C ARG A 116 97.44 -31.95 0.25
N ALA A 117 97.83 -32.34 1.46
CA ALA A 117 96.97 -32.26 2.65
C ALA A 117 96.54 -30.81 2.95
N ASP A 118 97.47 -29.86 2.88
CA ASP A 118 97.24 -28.43 3.07
C ASP A 118 96.26 -27.88 2.01
N ALA A 119 96.39 -28.32 0.75
CA ALA A 119 95.51 -27.93 -0.35
C ALA A 119 94.11 -28.57 -0.27
N ASP A 120 94.03 -29.85 0.15
CA ASP A 120 92.77 -30.56 0.36
C ASP A 120 92.01 -29.97 1.57
N GLU A 121 92.68 -29.68 2.68
CA GLU A 121 92.06 -29.05 3.86
C GLU A 121 91.61 -27.62 3.55
N TYR A 122 92.41 -26.82 2.83
CA TYR A 122 91.96 -25.50 2.34
C TYR A 122 90.72 -25.61 1.44
N SER A 123 90.71 -26.59 0.53
CA SER A 123 89.57 -26.84 -0.37
C SER A 123 88.31 -27.27 0.39
N HIS A 124 88.45 -28.16 1.37
CA HIS A 124 87.35 -28.60 2.24
C HIS A 124 86.83 -27.45 3.13
N SER A 125 87.72 -26.69 3.75
CA SER A 125 87.38 -25.52 4.56
C SER A 125 86.62 -24.46 3.76
N THR A 126 87.06 -24.21 2.51
CA THR A 126 86.42 -23.24 1.61
C THR A 126 85.03 -23.70 1.16
N ARG A 127 84.87 -24.99 0.79
CA ARG A 127 83.56 -25.57 0.46
C ARG A 127 82.60 -25.53 1.65
N ALA A 128 83.02 -26.02 2.82
CA ALA A 128 82.19 -26.04 4.02
C ALA A 128 81.70 -24.63 4.44
N LYS A 129 82.54 -23.59 4.28
CA LYS A 129 82.14 -22.19 4.50
C LYS A 129 81.12 -21.71 3.47
N ALA A 130 81.32 -22.02 2.19
CA ALA A 130 80.39 -21.66 1.12
C ALA A 130 79.04 -22.38 1.26
N ASP A 131 79.03 -23.68 1.58
CA ASP A 131 77.82 -24.47 1.80
C ASP A 131 77.05 -23.97 3.05
N SER A 132 77.76 -23.65 4.13
CA SER A 132 77.17 -23.07 5.35
C SER A 132 76.51 -21.71 5.08
N HIS A 133 77.20 -20.80 4.39
CA HIS A 133 76.63 -19.51 3.97
C HIS A 133 75.42 -19.72 3.04
N ALA A 134 75.49 -20.67 2.10
CA ALA A 134 74.39 -20.96 1.18
C ALA A 134 73.17 -21.57 1.89
N SER A 135 73.35 -22.30 3.01
CA SER A 135 72.24 -22.74 3.87
C SER A 135 71.63 -21.55 4.61
N ALA A 136 72.45 -20.76 5.31
CA ALA A 136 71.98 -19.61 6.09
C ALA A 136 71.18 -18.61 5.23
N THR A 137 71.69 -18.23 4.05
CA THR A 137 70.97 -17.33 3.13
C THR A 137 69.66 -17.91 2.61
N ARG A 138 69.53 -19.24 2.49
CA ARG A 138 68.26 -19.89 2.12
C ARG A 138 67.28 -19.88 3.29
N GLU A 139 67.74 -20.24 4.49
CA GLU A 139 66.91 -20.25 5.71
C GLU A 139 66.38 -18.84 6.03
N GLU A 140 67.21 -17.80 5.88
CA GLU A 140 66.78 -16.41 6.00
C GLU A 140 65.75 -16.00 4.93
N ALA A 141 65.97 -16.38 3.67
CA ALA A 141 65.05 -16.07 2.57
C ALA A 141 63.70 -16.80 2.71
N ASP A 142 63.70 -18.08 3.09
CA ASP A 142 62.50 -18.87 3.34
C ASP A 142 61.74 -18.35 4.57
N ALA A 143 62.44 -17.98 5.65
CA ALA A 143 61.84 -17.37 6.83
C ALA A 143 61.20 -16.00 6.52
N TYR A 144 61.88 -15.16 5.72
CA TYR A 144 61.33 -13.89 5.25
C TYR A 144 60.09 -14.11 4.37
N ALA A 145 60.16 -15.01 3.38
CA ALA A 145 59.05 -15.32 2.49
C ALA A 145 57.85 -15.93 3.24
N ALA A 146 58.08 -16.78 4.25
CA ALA A 146 57.04 -17.30 5.13
C ALA A 146 56.38 -16.18 5.94
N LYS A 147 57.18 -15.25 6.51
CA LYS A 147 56.64 -14.09 7.22
C LYS A 147 55.78 -13.21 6.30
N THR A 148 56.28 -12.82 5.13
CA THR A 148 55.52 -11.97 4.19
C THR A 148 54.20 -12.62 3.76
N ARG A 149 54.14 -13.95 3.64
CA ARG A 149 52.88 -14.67 3.38
C ARG A 149 51.94 -14.58 4.58
N ASN A 150 52.41 -14.88 5.79
CA ASN A 150 51.60 -14.81 7.01
C ASN A 150 51.03 -13.39 7.24
N ASP A 151 51.88 -12.35 7.13
CA ASP A 151 51.49 -10.95 7.28
C ASP A 151 50.40 -10.56 6.24
N ALA A 152 50.50 -11.07 5.02
CA ALA A 152 49.52 -10.84 3.95
C ALA A 152 48.22 -11.63 4.13
N ASP A 153 48.28 -12.88 4.56
CA ASP A 153 47.12 -13.72 4.84
C ASP A 153 46.33 -13.20 6.05
N GLU A 154 47.01 -12.71 7.10
CA GLU A 154 46.37 -12.04 8.24
C GLU A 154 45.68 -10.75 7.81
N HIS A 155 46.34 -9.90 7.03
CA HIS A 155 45.72 -8.68 6.48
C HIS A 155 44.51 -9.02 5.58
N ALA A 156 44.59 -10.06 4.75
CA ALA A 156 43.48 -10.53 3.92
C ALA A 156 42.34 -11.16 4.74
N ALA A 157 42.64 -11.82 5.87
CA ALA A 157 41.64 -12.33 6.80
C ALA A 157 40.91 -11.19 7.53
N GLY A 158 41.66 -10.22 8.08
CA GLY A 158 41.09 -9.02 8.73
C GLY A 158 40.25 -8.17 7.77
N THR A 159 40.70 -7.98 6.53
CA THR A 159 39.95 -7.26 5.50
C THR A 159 38.61 -7.95 5.19
N ARG A 160 38.60 -9.29 5.06
CA ARG A 160 37.38 -10.07 4.85
C ARG A 160 36.44 -9.99 6.06
N GLY A 161 36.96 -10.24 7.27
CA GLY A 161 36.17 -10.16 8.51
C GLY A 161 35.50 -8.80 8.73
N ASN A 162 36.21 -7.71 8.44
CA ASN A 162 35.65 -6.35 8.50
C ASN A 162 34.54 -6.12 7.46
N ALA A 163 34.71 -6.63 6.23
CA ALA A 163 33.70 -6.55 5.18
C ALA A 163 32.44 -7.38 5.54
N ASP A 164 32.63 -8.61 6.03
CA ASP A 164 31.54 -9.49 6.46
C ASP A 164 30.76 -8.90 7.64
N GLN A 165 31.46 -8.28 8.62
CA GLN A 165 30.81 -7.55 9.72
C GLN A 165 30.02 -6.34 9.22
N TYR A 166 30.57 -5.54 8.30
CA TYR A 166 29.87 -4.38 7.73
C TYR A 166 28.61 -4.79 6.95
N VAL A 167 28.69 -5.87 6.17
CA VAL A 167 27.53 -6.44 5.46
C VAL A 167 26.49 -6.97 6.45
N ALA A 168 26.90 -7.66 7.51
CA ALA A 168 26.00 -8.17 8.54
C ALA A 168 25.28 -7.03 9.29
N GLN A 169 25.99 -5.98 9.69
CA GLN A 169 25.43 -4.79 10.35
C GLN A 169 24.47 -4.03 9.43
N THR A 170 24.86 -3.81 8.17
CA THR A 170 24.03 -3.12 7.17
C THR A 170 22.74 -3.90 6.90
N LYS A 171 22.83 -5.24 6.81
CA LYS A 171 21.65 -6.10 6.65
C LYS A 171 20.75 -6.05 7.89
N ALA A 172 21.30 -6.17 9.09
CA ALA A 172 20.52 -6.12 10.33
C ALA A 172 19.74 -4.80 10.46
N ALA A 173 20.39 -3.65 10.19
CA ALA A 173 19.73 -2.35 10.19
C ALA A 173 18.63 -2.23 9.11
N ALA A 174 18.83 -2.83 7.94
CA ALA A 174 17.81 -2.87 6.89
C ALA A 174 16.62 -3.78 7.25
N ASP A 175 16.86 -4.93 7.88
CA ASP A 175 15.82 -5.85 8.37
C ASP A 175 15.02 -5.22 9.54
N GLU A 176 15.68 -4.50 10.46
CA GLU A 176 15.03 -3.71 11.52
C GLU A 176 14.17 -2.56 10.97
N TYR A 177 14.69 -1.80 10.00
CA TYR A 177 13.91 -0.74 9.34
C TYR A 177 12.72 -1.30 8.56
N ALA A 178 12.89 -2.45 7.89
CA ALA A 178 11.78 -3.14 7.23
C ALA A 178 10.75 -3.68 8.23
N ALA A 179 11.14 -3.98 9.47
CA ALA A 179 10.22 -4.37 10.55
C ALA A 179 9.46 -3.17 11.13
N SER A 180 10.11 -2.03 11.36
CA SER A 180 9.45 -0.82 11.89
C SER A 180 8.43 -0.26 10.90
N VAL A 181 8.78 -0.16 9.61
CA VAL A 181 7.84 0.26 8.55
C VAL A 181 6.63 -0.66 8.47
N LYS A 182 6.80 -1.99 8.63
CA LYS A 182 5.66 -2.94 8.70
C LYS A 182 4.79 -2.72 9.93
N ALA A 183 5.38 -2.40 11.08
CA ALA A 183 4.65 -2.11 12.31
C ALA A 183 3.83 -0.80 12.20
N ASP A 184 4.41 0.25 11.62
CA ASP A 184 3.72 1.52 11.37
C ASP A 184 2.58 1.37 10.34
N VAL A 185 2.79 0.62 9.26
CA VAL A 185 1.73 0.30 8.29
C VAL A 185 0.61 -0.52 8.95
N ALA A 186 0.93 -1.50 9.81
CA ALA A 186 -0.07 -2.28 10.53
C ALA A 186 -0.86 -1.43 11.54
N LYS A 187 -0.19 -0.49 12.22
CA LYS A 187 -0.83 0.49 13.12
C LYS A 187 -1.77 1.43 12.34
N TYR A 188 -1.29 2.01 11.24
CA TYR A 188 -2.09 2.86 10.36
C TYR A 188 -3.31 2.12 9.80
N ALA A 189 -3.15 0.89 9.33
CA ALA A 189 -4.25 0.05 8.85
C ALA A 189 -5.29 -0.22 9.95
N LYS A 190 -4.86 -0.46 11.19
CA LYS A 190 -5.75 -0.60 12.35
C LYS A 190 -6.50 0.69 12.68
N GLU A 191 -5.82 1.84 12.63
CA GLU A 191 -6.44 3.16 12.84
C GLU A 191 -7.45 3.53 11.74
N GLN A 192 -7.14 3.24 10.46
CA GLN A 192 -8.07 3.48 9.37
C GLN A 192 -9.27 2.54 9.42
N LYS A 193 -9.08 1.27 9.77
CA LYS A 193 -10.20 0.36 10.04
C LYS A 193 -11.07 0.88 11.19
N ALA A 194 -10.48 1.28 12.32
CA ALA A 194 -11.25 1.82 13.44
C ALA A 194 -12.05 3.09 13.06
N LYS A 195 -11.53 3.94 12.18
CA LYS A 195 -12.26 5.08 11.61
C LYS A 195 -13.41 4.64 10.70
N GLN A 196 -13.20 3.63 9.83
CA GLN A 196 -14.26 3.08 8.98
C GLN A 196 -15.37 2.42 9.82
N ASP A 197 -15.00 1.55 10.76
CA ASP A 197 -15.93 0.90 11.69
C ASP A 197 -16.74 1.97 12.46
N GLY A 198 -16.08 3.03 12.97
CA GLY A 198 -16.72 4.17 13.63
C GLY A 198 -17.70 4.94 12.74
N ILE A 199 -17.31 5.28 11.51
CA ILE A 199 -18.19 5.95 10.53
C ILE A 199 -19.40 5.06 10.18
N THR A 200 -19.22 3.74 10.06
CA THR A 200 -20.36 2.84 9.82
C THR A 200 -21.34 2.77 11.00
N ALA A 201 -20.84 2.84 12.23
CA ALA A 201 -21.68 2.92 13.43
C ALA A 201 -22.43 4.26 13.53
N GLU A 202 -21.75 5.37 13.23
CA GLU A 202 -22.38 6.71 13.17
C GLU A 202 -23.47 6.77 12.10
N LEU A 203 -23.21 6.23 10.90
CA LEU A 203 -24.20 6.13 9.83
C LEU A 203 -25.38 5.21 10.18
N ALA A 204 -25.15 4.13 10.95
CA ALA A 204 -26.22 3.24 11.41
C ALA A 204 -27.14 3.94 12.44
N GLU A 205 -26.58 4.60 13.45
CA GLU A 205 -27.37 5.40 14.39
C GLU A 205 -28.03 6.60 13.69
N ARG A 206 -27.37 7.26 12.73
CA ARG A 206 -28.00 8.35 11.98
C ARG A 206 -29.19 7.89 11.15
N ARG A 207 -29.09 6.73 10.48
CA ARG A 207 -30.24 6.08 9.80
C ARG A 207 -31.38 5.81 10.78
N LYS A 208 -31.09 5.16 11.92
CA LYS A 208 -32.06 4.88 12.99
C LYS A 208 -32.73 6.13 13.56
N THR A 209 -32.00 7.25 13.72
CA THR A 209 -32.62 8.54 14.10
C THR A 209 -33.53 9.09 13.01
N LEU A 210 -33.11 9.04 11.74
CA LEU A 210 -33.93 9.49 10.62
C LEU A 210 -35.18 8.62 10.43
N GLU A 211 -35.07 7.29 10.56
CA GLU A 211 -36.20 6.36 10.50
C GLU A 211 -37.22 6.64 11.62
N ALA A 212 -36.75 6.94 12.84
CA ALA A 212 -37.62 7.37 13.94
C ALA A 212 -38.26 8.76 13.71
N GLU A 213 -37.51 9.72 13.16
CA GLU A 213 -38.02 11.04 12.76
C GLU A 213 -39.08 10.92 11.64
N TYR A 214 -38.83 10.12 10.60
CA TYR A 214 -39.77 9.85 9.53
C TYR A 214 -41.03 9.12 10.03
N ALA A 215 -40.89 8.09 10.86
CA ALA A 215 -42.05 7.39 11.44
C ALA A 215 -42.90 8.32 12.31
N LYS A 216 -42.27 9.17 13.12
CA LYS A 216 -42.97 10.19 13.92
C LYS A 216 -43.69 11.21 13.03
N ASN A 217 -43.00 11.78 12.03
CA ASN A 217 -43.55 12.80 11.14
C ASN A 217 -44.69 12.23 10.28
N HIS A 218 -44.60 10.97 9.86
CA HIS A 218 -45.66 10.27 9.15
C HIS A 218 -46.89 10.07 10.04
N ALA A 219 -46.69 9.59 11.28
CA ALA A 219 -47.77 9.41 12.24
C ALA A 219 -48.44 10.75 12.63
N THR A 220 -47.70 11.85 12.80
CA THR A 220 -48.32 13.16 13.04
C THR A 220 -49.13 13.64 11.84
N LEU A 221 -48.61 13.46 10.62
CA LEU A 221 -49.31 13.85 9.39
C LEU A 221 -50.57 13.00 9.16
N GLU A 222 -50.53 11.70 9.47
CA GLU A 222 -51.68 10.80 9.43
C GLU A 222 -52.76 11.23 10.43
N ASN A 223 -52.38 11.55 11.68
CA ASN A 223 -53.29 12.12 12.69
C ASN A 223 -53.90 13.46 12.24
N GLU A 224 -53.13 14.34 11.59
CA GLU A 224 -53.62 15.60 11.03
C GLU A 224 -54.62 15.36 9.89
N TYR A 225 -54.36 14.42 8.99
CA TYR A 225 -55.29 14.02 7.93
C TYR A 225 -56.58 13.40 8.49
N GLU A 226 -56.50 12.54 9.52
CA GLU A 226 -57.68 11.99 10.17
C GLU A 226 -58.50 13.06 10.89
N GLN A 227 -57.85 14.00 11.59
CA GLN A 227 -58.53 15.14 12.22
C GLN A 227 -59.21 16.05 11.19
N LEU A 228 -58.53 16.38 10.08
CA LEU A 228 -59.11 17.16 8.98
C LEU A 228 -60.28 16.42 8.33
N ARG A 229 -60.18 15.10 8.13
CA ARG A 229 -61.25 14.27 7.56
C ARG A 229 -62.46 14.18 8.49
N ALA A 230 -62.24 13.94 9.79
CA ALA A 230 -63.29 13.92 10.80
C ALA A 230 -63.97 15.29 10.90
N ARG A 231 -63.19 16.37 10.91
CA ARG A 231 -63.72 17.75 10.91
C ARG A 231 -64.59 18.03 9.68
N ASN A 232 -64.09 17.73 8.48
CA ASN A 232 -64.87 17.89 7.23
C ASN A 232 -66.16 17.04 7.26
N ALA A 233 -66.12 15.83 7.83
CA ALA A 233 -67.32 15.02 7.99
C ALA A 233 -68.34 15.66 8.95
N THR A 234 -67.88 16.21 10.09
CA THR A 234 -68.77 16.92 11.03
C THR A 234 -69.30 18.25 10.48
N GLU A 235 -68.50 19.02 9.73
CA GLU A 235 -68.92 20.26 9.09
C GLU A 235 -69.94 19.96 7.97
N HIS A 236 -69.73 18.90 7.19
CA HIS A 236 -70.70 18.41 6.20
C HIS A 236 -71.99 17.88 6.86
N GLU A 237 -71.91 17.15 7.98
CA GLU A 237 -73.09 16.69 8.72
C GLU A 237 -73.88 17.86 9.31
N GLN A 238 -73.20 18.88 9.86
CA GLN A 238 -73.81 20.11 10.34
C GLN A 238 -74.51 20.87 9.21
N LEU A 239 -73.85 21.09 8.06
CA LEU A 239 -74.47 21.73 6.90
C LEU A 239 -75.68 20.94 6.36
N MET A 240 -75.61 19.60 6.36
CA MET A 240 -76.75 18.75 5.97
C MET A 240 -77.89 18.78 7.00
N ALA A 241 -77.60 18.88 8.29
CA ALA A 241 -78.59 19.04 9.35
C ALA A 241 -79.24 20.44 9.31
N GLU A 242 -78.45 21.48 9.07
CA GLU A 242 -78.92 22.85 8.91
C GLU A 242 -79.81 22.98 7.67
N ALA A 243 -79.37 22.48 6.50
CA ALA A 243 -80.17 22.46 5.28
C ALA A 243 -81.47 21.65 5.44
N ARG A 244 -81.46 20.52 6.17
CA ARG A 244 -82.70 19.80 6.53
C ARG A 244 -83.61 20.65 7.41
N GLY A 245 -83.05 21.33 8.41
CA GLY A 245 -83.80 22.24 9.28
C GLY A 245 -84.31 23.49 8.56
N GLU A 246 -83.63 23.97 7.51
CA GLU A 246 -84.10 25.03 6.62
C GLU A 246 -85.23 24.55 5.72
N ILE A 247 -85.13 23.36 5.15
CA ILE A 247 -86.22 22.71 4.40
C ILE A 247 -87.44 22.54 5.30
N GLU A 248 -87.28 22.08 6.55
CA GLU A 248 -88.38 21.93 7.51
C GLU A 248 -88.99 23.28 7.93
N ARG A 249 -88.17 24.32 8.11
CA ARG A 249 -88.64 25.71 8.32
C ARG A 249 -89.42 26.21 7.10
N ALA A 250 -88.96 25.93 5.89
CA ALA A 250 -89.60 26.32 4.64
C ALA A 250 -90.89 25.53 4.37
N THR A 251 -90.97 24.23 4.68
CA THR A 251 -92.24 23.48 4.58
C THR A 251 -93.26 24.00 5.56
N LYS A 252 -92.90 24.25 6.82
CA LYS A 252 -93.81 24.86 7.82
C LYS A 252 -94.25 26.28 7.44
N ALA A 253 -93.37 27.08 6.83
CA ALA A 253 -93.72 28.38 6.28
C ALA A 253 -94.69 28.27 5.08
N ASN A 254 -94.52 27.26 4.23
CA ASN A 254 -95.43 26.99 3.12
C ASN A 254 -96.79 26.42 3.59
N GLU A 255 -96.80 25.50 4.55
CA GLU A 255 -98.01 24.95 5.19
C GLU A 255 -98.84 26.04 5.85
N THR A 256 -98.20 26.92 6.65
CA THR A 256 -98.89 28.06 7.26
C THR A 256 -99.38 29.08 6.23
N ARG A 257 -98.65 29.29 5.13
CA ARG A 257 -99.09 30.13 4.01
C ARG A 257 -100.25 29.52 3.21
N ILE A 258 -100.29 28.20 3.04
CA ILE A 258 -101.42 27.47 2.45
C ILE A 258 -102.64 27.61 3.36
N ALA A 259 -102.49 27.38 4.67
CA ALA A 259 -103.58 27.55 5.64
C ALA A 259 -104.12 29.00 5.70
N GLN A 260 -103.26 30.01 5.53
CA GLN A 260 -103.67 31.41 5.36
C GLN A 260 -104.48 31.62 4.07
N LEU A 261 -104.02 31.09 2.94
CA LEU A 261 -104.73 31.18 1.66
C LEU A 261 -106.08 30.44 1.68
N ASP A 262 -106.17 29.29 2.35
CA ASP A 262 -107.42 28.56 2.55
C ASP A 262 -108.39 29.31 3.46
N ALA A 263 -107.88 29.98 4.52
CA ALA A 263 -108.67 30.85 5.39
C ALA A 263 -109.19 32.09 4.63
N GLU A 264 -108.36 32.76 3.82
CA GLU A 264 -108.79 33.83 2.92
C GLU A 264 -109.83 33.32 1.91
N ALA A 265 -109.61 32.15 1.30
CA ALA A 265 -110.54 31.55 0.35
C ALA A 265 -111.87 31.12 1.02
N LYS A 266 -111.86 30.81 2.33
CA LYS A 266 -113.07 30.58 3.12
C LYS A 266 -113.80 31.90 3.39
N GLN A 267 -113.09 32.94 3.85
CA GLN A 267 -113.67 34.28 4.05
C GLN A 267 -114.26 34.86 2.75
N ARG A 268 -113.58 34.71 1.61
CA ARG A 268 -114.10 35.15 0.29
C ARG A 268 -115.31 34.37 -0.19
N ARG A 269 -115.49 33.12 0.26
CA ARG A 269 -116.73 32.35 0.03
C ARG A 269 -117.85 32.89 0.91
N GLU A 270 -117.62 32.98 2.23
CA GLU A 270 -118.57 33.53 3.20
C GLU A 270 -119.02 34.96 2.87
N GLN A 271 -118.12 35.80 2.34
CA GLN A 271 -118.44 37.13 1.82
C GLN A 271 -119.37 37.07 0.61
N ARG A 272 -119.09 36.21 -0.38
CA ARG A 272 -119.94 36.04 -1.58
C ARG A 272 -121.30 35.44 -1.23
N ASP A 273 -121.35 34.52 -0.28
CA ASP A 273 -122.61 33.94 0.19
C ASP A 273 -123.45 35.00 0.94
N ALA A 274 -122.82 35.88 1.74
CA ALA A 274 -123.47 37.03 2.36
C ALA A 274 -123.89 38.11 1.35
N GLU A 275 -123.14 38.33 0.28
CA GLU A 275 -123.52 39.21 -0.84
C GLU A 275 -124.71 38.63 -1.62
N ALA A 276 -124.71 37.31 -1.89
CA ALA A 276 -125.83 36.62 -2.54
C ALA A 276 -127.11 36.66 -1.69
N LEU A 277 -126.98 36.51 -0.36
CA LEU A 277 -128.10 36.71 0.57
C LEU A 277 -128.64 38.15 0.51
N LYS A 278 -127.79 39.18 0.56
CA LYS A 278 -128.21 40.59 0.42
C LYS A 278 -128.87 40.89 -0.93
N GLN A 279 -128.37 40.31 -2.02
CA GLN A 279 -128.99 40.44 -3.35
C GLN A 279 -130.37 39.76 -3.38
N ARG A 280 -130.54 38.62 -2.71
CA ARG A 280 -131.84 37.95 -2.56
C ARG A 280 -132.81 38.78 -1.71
N GLU A 281 -132.38 39.30 -0.57
CA GLU A 281 -133.18 40.20 0.27
C GLU A 281 -133.64 41.44 -0.50
N LEU A 282 -132.76 42.04 -1.32
CA LEU A 282 -133.08 43.17 -2.20
C LEU A 282 -134.11 42.81 -3.29
N LEU A 283 -134.07 41.58 -3.82
CA LEU A 283 -135.05 41.09 -4.79
C LEU A 283 -136.41 40.80 -4.12
N ASP A 284 -136.41 40.19 -2.94
CA ASP A 284 -137.61 39.93 -2.15
C ASP A 284 -138.27 41.25 -1.69
N GLN A 285 -137.49 42.28 -1.32
CA GLN A 285 -137.98 43.64 -1.07
C GLN A 285 -138.65 44.26 -2.30
N LYS A 286 -137.98 44.24 -3.47
CA LYS A 286 -138.57 44.75 -4.73
C LYS A 286 -139.83 43.99 -5.16
N ALA A 287 -139.91 42.70 -4.85
CA ALA A 287 -141.11 41.89 -5.07
C ALA A 287 -142.25 42.27 -4.11
N ALA A 288 -141.94 42.67 -2.87
CA ALA A 288 -142.92 43.18 -1.91
C ALA A 288 -143.43 44.59 -2.29
N GLU A 289 -142.53 45.51 -2.64
CA GLU A 289 -142.88 46.85 -3.16
C GLU A 289 -143.83 46.76 -4.35
N LYS A 290 -143.55 45.86 -5.30
CA LYS A 290 -144.39 45.66 -6.49
C LYS A 290 -145.69 44.90 -6.22
N ARG A 291 -145.87 44.26 -5.05
CA ARG A 291 -147.19 43.79 -4.60
C ARG A 291 -147.99 44.93 -4.01
N ALA A 292 -147.39 45.74 -3.13
CA ALA A 292 -148.04 46.88 -2.51
C ALA A 292 -148.54 47.92 -3.54
N SER A 293 -147.80 48.16 -4.63
CA SER A 293 -148.26 49.06 -5.70
C SER A 293 -149.49 48.51 -6.44
N MET A 294 -149.51 47.19 -6.72
CA MET A 294 -150.65 46.53 -7.36
C MET A 294 -151.89 46.53 -6.45
N GLU A 295 -151.71 46.35 -5.15
CA GLU A 295 -152.81 46.43 -4.17
C GLU A 295 -153.41 47.84 -4.14
N GLN A 296 -152.59 48.90 -4.09
CA GLN A 296 -153.06 50.29 -4.17
C GLN A 296 -153.83 50.60 -5.46
N GLU A 297 -153.38 50.11 -6.62
CA GLU A 297 -154.11 50.26 -7.89
C GLU A 297 -155.49 49.59 -7.85
N THR A 298 -155.59 48.38 -7.27
CA THR A 298 -156.89 47.69 -7.13
C THR A 298 -157.83 48.37 -6.12
N GLU A 299 -157.30 48.91 -5.01
CA GLU A 299 -158.11 49.58 -3.99
C GLU A 299 -158.63 50.94 -4.47
N ALA A 300 -157.87 51.67 -5.28
CA ALA A 300 -158.32 52.88 -5.95
C ALA A 300 -159.49 52.60 -6.92
N ALA A 301 -159.40 51.53 -7.72
CA ALA A 301 -160.45 51.13 -8.66
C ALA A 301 -161.78 50.74 -7.96
N LEU A 302 -161.69 50.02 -6.83
CA LEU A 302 -162.87 49.63 -6.04
C LEU A 302 -163.58 50.85 -5.41
N ASN A 303 -162.84 51.87 -4.99
CA ASN A 303 -163.43 53.08 -4.41
C ASN A 303 -164.11 53.98 -5.46
N GLN A 304 -163.58 54.09 -6.68
CA GLN A 304 -164.32 54.73 -7.78
C GLN A 304 -165.67 54.04 -8.04
N ARG A 305 -165.67 52.69 -8.08
CA ARG A 305 -166.87 51.91 -8.40
C ARG A 305 -167.99 52.01 -7.35
N ARG A 306 -167.67 52.35 -6.10
CA ARG A 306 -168.66 52.64 -5.04
C ARG A 306 -169.36 53.99 -5.24
N ALA A 307 -168.61 55.03 -5.61
CA ALA A 307 -169.13 56.39 -5.79
C ALA A 307 -170.10 56.54 -6.97
N GLU A 308 -170.04 55.63 -7.96
CA GLU A 308 -171.02 55.55 -9.05
C GLU A 308 -172.38 55.02 -8.58
N LEU A 309 -172.38 53.97 -7.74
CA LEU A 309 -173.60 53.26 -7.33
C LEU A 309 -174.49 54.06 -6.35
N GLU A 310 -173.91 54.91 -5.50
CA GLU A 310 -174.71 55.75 -4.59
C GLU A 310 -175.53 56.84 -5.32
N ARG A 311 -175.10 57.25 -6.51
CA ARG A 311 -175.85 58.20 -7.35
C ARG A 311 -177.08 57.55 -7.99
N GLU A 312 -176.97 56.32 -8.52
CA GLU A 312 -178.12 55.62 -9.12
C GLU A 312 -179.24 55.30 -8.11
N LEU A 313 -178.90 55.11 -6.83
CA LEU A 313 -179.86 54.73 -5.79
C LEU A 313 -180.75 55.89 -5.32
N THR A 314 -180.27 57.13 -5.37
CA THR A 314 -181.03 58.30 -4.90
C THR A 314 -182.05 58.80 -5.94
N GLU A 315 -181.73 58.71 -7.23
CA GLU A 315 -182.62 59.14 -8.32
C GLU A 315 -183.83 58.19 -8.52
N ARG A 316 -183.66 56.89 -8.27
CA ARG A 316 -184.73 55.88 -8.45
C ARG A 316 -185.86 55.93 -7.41
N ALA A 317 -185.69 56.63 -6.29
CA ALA A 317 -186.69 56.70 -5.22
C ALA A 317 -187.91 57.58 -5.56
N ALA A 318 -187.77 58.56 -6.46
CA ALA A 318 -188.81 59.57 -6.73
C ALA A 318 -189.95 59.11 -7.66
N VAL A 319 -189.73 58.07 -8.48
CA VAL A 319 -190.62 57.71 -9.61
C VAL A 319 -191.58 56.56 -9.26
N ALA A 320 -191.32 55.82 -8.18
CA ALA A 320 -191.92 54.51 -7.91
C ALA A 320 -193.27 54.51 -7.15
N LYS A 321 -194.12 55.54 -7.32
CA LYS A 321 -195.42 55.63 -6.60
C LYS A 321 -196.67 55.86 -7.48
N ASP A 322 -196.52 56.11 -8.79
CA ASP A 322 -197.62 56.64 -9.62
C ASP A 322 -198.12 55.68 -10.74
N ARG A 323 -197.58 54.46 -10.88
CA ARG A 323 -197.78 53.69 -12.13
C ARG A 323 -197.94 52.16 -12.06
N THR A 324 -198.54 51.64 -11.00
CA THR A 324 -198.91 50.21 -10.87
C THR A 324 -200.44 49.99 -10.87
N ALA A 325 -201.12 50.41 -11.96
CA ALA A 325 -202.57 50.23 -12.10
C ALA A 325 -203.09 49.92 -13.52
N LYS A 326 -202.23 49.86 -14.56
CA LYS A 326 -202.64 49.54 -15.94
C LYS A 326 -201.55 48.77 -16.71
N ILE A 327 -201.74 47.45 -16.84
CA ILE A 327 -201.95 46.71 -18.10
C ILE A 327 -201.93 45.20 -17.78
N VAL A 328 -203.14 44.63 -17.75
CA VAL A 328 -203.48 43.30 -18.29
C VAL A 328 -204.48 43.61 -19.42
N GLY A 329 -204.51 42.84 -20.50
CA GLY A 329 -204.80 43.38 -21.84
C GLY A 329 -203.58 43.25 -22.75
N ASP A 330 -202.98 42.07 -22.86
CA ASP A 330 -203.41 40.96 -23.75
C ASP A 330 -202.78 41.15 -25.15
N ALA A 331 -201.88 40.31 -25.66
CA ALA A 331 -201.60 38.88 -25.46
C ALA A 331 -202.53 37.90 -26.23
N GLU A 332 -202.93 38.25 -27.46
CA GLU A 332 -203.31 37.25 -28.47
C GLU A 332 -202.37 37.26 -29.69
N ARG A 333 -201.56 36.18 -29.80
CA ARG A 333 -201.23 35.38 -31.01
C ARG A 333 -200.53 36.13 -32.18
N GLU A 334 -199.26 35.90 -32.54
CA GLU A 334 -198.49 34.65 -32.67
C GLU A 334 -199.08 33.63 -33.68
N ALA A 335 -198.46 33.54 -34.89
CA ALA A 335 -198.52 32.38 -35.79
C ALA A 335 -197.51 32.47 -36.97
N THR A 336 -196.63 31.45 -37.11
CA THR A 336 -195.99 30.93 -38.36
C THR A 336 -194.91 31.75 -39.12
N LYS A 337 -193.91 31.15 -39.80
CA LYS A 337 -193.14 29.88 -39.58
C LYS A 337 -191.90 29.78 -40.52
N ILE A 338 -190.75 29.37 -39.95
CA ILE A 338 -189.78 28.33 -40.40
C ILE A 338 -189.37 28.17 -41.89
N ARG A 339 -188.05 27.98 -42.11
CA ARG A 339 -187.47 27.02 -43.10
C ARG A 339 -186.07 26.48 -42.66
N GLU A 340 -185.40 25.71 -43.53
CA GLU A 340 -184.24 24.81 -43.30
C GLU A 340 -182.98 25.26 -44.09
N THR A 341 -181.71 25.18 -43.65
CA THR A 341 -180.79 24.05 -43.25
C THR A 341 -180.38 23.12 -44.41
N ILE A 342 -179.11 22.99 -44.84
CA ILE A 342 -177.86 22.41 -44.22
C ILE A 342 -177.80 20.86 -44.24
N THR A 343 -176.76 20.29 -44.87
CA THR A 343 -175.90 19.14 -44.42
C THR A 343 -174.83 18.75 -45.48
N ALA A 344 -173.88 17.85 -45.14
CA ALA A 344 -172.76 17.39 -45.98
C ALA A 344 -172.24 16.00 -45.52
N GLU A 345 -171.38 15.29 -46.28
CA GLU A 345 -170.37 14.33 -45.72
C GLU A 345 -169.27 13.85 -46.71
N ARG A 346 -168.48 12.80 -46.36
CA ARG A 346 -167.11 12.48 -46.84
C ARG A 346 -166.96 11.21 -47.71
N ALA A 347 -165.89 11.15 -48.53
CA ALA A 347 -165.15 9.96 -48.99
C ALA A 347 -163.79 10.36 -49.62
N GLU A 348 -163.02 9.46 -50.24
CA GLU A 348 -161.85 8.76 -49.64
C GLU A 348 -160.80 8.35 -50.73
N ALA A 349 -159.58 7.98 -50.30
CA ALA A 349 -158.57 7.11 -50.96
C ALA A 349 -157.85 7.45 -52.32
N ASP A 350 -156.51 7.31 -52.27
CA ASP A 350 -155.59 6.61 -53.20
C ASP A 350 -155.10 7.08 -54.62
N GLN A 351 -153.77 6.93 -54.78
CA GLN A 351 -153.02 6.27 -55.89
C GLN A 351 -152.12 7.00 -56.93
N LEU A 352 -150.93 6.37 -57.07
CA LEU A 352 -150.05 6.11 -58.24
C LEU A 352 -149.12 7.16 -58.88
N ILE A 353 -147.82 6.89 -58.70
CA ILE A 353 -146.78 6.54 -59.71
C ILE A 353 -146.96 7.03 -61.16
N ALA A 354 -145.85 7.53 -61.70
CA ALA A 354 -145.60 7.93 -63.07
C ALA A 354 -146.17 7.04 -64.21
N GLN A 355 -146.71 7.71 -65.23
CA GLN A 355 -145.92 7.89 -66.47
C GLN A 355 -146.31 9.12 -67.30
N ARG A 356 -145.27 9.68 -67.95
CA ARG A 356 -145.28 10.52 -69.17
C ARG A 356 -145.88 11.93 -69.15
N GLU A 357 -145.10 12.83 -69.76
CA GLU A 357 -145.45 13.81 -70.80
C GLU A 357 -146.63 14.78 -70.53
N SER A 358 -146.48 16.11 -70.62
CA SER A 358 -145.54 16.86 -71.47
C SER A 358 -145.38 18.34 -71.05
N ALA A 359 -144.64 19.10 -71.86
CA ALA A 359 -144.82 20.54 -72.09
C ALA A 359 -144.52 21.56 -70.94
N ALA A 360 -143.22 21.85 -70.81
CA ALA A 360 -142.66 23.18 -71.12
C ALA A 360 -142.76 24.38 -70.14
N LYS A 361 -141.74 25.25 -70.27
CA LYS A 361 -141.68 26.69 -69.91
C LYS A 361 -142.01 27.04 -68.45
N THR A 362 -141.05 27.02 -67.52
CA THR A 362 -139.95 28.01 -67.39
C THR A 362 -140.44 29.47 -67.28
N ARG A 363 -140.18 30.14 -66.14
CA ARG A 363 -139.46 31.45 -66.06
C ARG A 363 -139.35 32.02 -64.63
N ALA A 364 -138.55 33.09 -64.53
CA ALA A 364 -138.24 33.95 -63.37
C ALA A 364 -137.34 33.30 -62.28
N THR A 365 -136.07 33.69 -62.05
CA THR A 365 -135.44 35.01 -61.72
C THR A 365 -135.84 35.55 -60.33
N LYS A 366 -134.96 36.16 -59.52
CA LYS A 366 -133.72 36.89 -59.88
C LYS A 366 -132.70 37.00 -58.72
N ILE A 367 -131.42 36.86 -59.08
CA ILE A 367 -130.17 37.49 -58.59
C ILE A 367 -130.27 38.62 -57.53
N VAL A 368 -129.34 38.61 -56.56
CA VAL A 368 -128.43 39.70 -56.06
C VAL A 368 -128.17 39.56 -54.55
N GLY A 369 -126.90 39.65 -54.10
CA GLY A 369 -126.55 39.59 -52.67
C GLY A 369 -125.07 39.37 -52.35
N ASP A 370 -124.15 40.03 -53.06
CA ASP A 370 -122.70 39.94 -52.88
C ASP A 370 -122.25 40.51 -51.51
N ALA A 371 -121.41 39.81 -50.73
CA ALA A 371 -119.95 39.98 -50.61
C ALA A 371 -119.47 41.44 -50.41
N GLU A 372 -118.70 41.82 -49.36
CA GLU A 372 -118.13 41.07 -48.22
C GLU A 372 -118.27 41.91 -46.91
N VAL A 373 -117.52 41.87 -45.79
CA VAL A 373 -116.15 41.44 -45.42
C VAL A 373 -116.13 40.98 -43.92
N GLU A 374 -114.97 40.95 -43.25
CA GLU A 374 -114.79 40.88 -41.77
C GLU A 374 -115.30 39.59 -41.06
N ALA A 375 -114.65 38.46 -41.35
CA ALA A 375 -114.65 37.29 -40.47
C ALA A 375 -113.30 36.52 -40.53
N GLY A 376 -112.32 36.89 -39.71
CA GLY A 376 -110.94 36.36 -39.89
C GLY A 376 -109.94 36.50 -38.73
N LYS A 377 -110.35 36.41 -37.45
CA LYS A 377 -109.44 36.57 -36.29
C LYS A 377 -109.24 35.31 -35.44
N ILE A 378 -108.79 34.21 -36.05
CA ILE A 378 -108.11 33.11 -35.35
C ILE A 378 -106.93 32.59 -36.21
N ARG A 379 -105.70 33.01 -35.88
CA ARG A 379 -104.36 32.40 -36.13
C ARG A 379 -103.25 33.47 -36.20
N GLU A 380 -102.83 34.00 -35.05
CA GLU A 380 -101.69 34.95 -34.98
C GLU A 380 -100.80 34.68 -33.76
N THR A 381 -100.41 33.42 -33.55
CA THR A 381 -99.59 32.97 -32.40
C THR A 381 -98.57 31.89 -32.79
N VAL A 382 -97.88 32.07 -33.93
CA VAL A 382 -96.82 31.15 -34.41
C VAL A 382 -95.60 31.89 -35.00
N ALA A 383 -95.71 33.17 -35.35
CA ALA A 383 -94.72 33.86 -36.20
C ALA A 383 -93.46 34.41 -35.50
N ASN A 384 -93.38 34.42 -34.16
CA ASN A 384 -92.34 35.16 -33.42
C ASN A 384 -91.24 34.32 -32.74
N GLU A 385 -91.32 32.98 -32.73
CA GLU A 385 -90.36 32.15 -31.96
C GLU A 385 -89.21 31.57 -32.80
N GLN A 386 -89.20 31.75 -34.12
CA GLN A 386 -88.18 31.16 -35.01
C GLN A 386 -87.02 32.10 -35.40
N ALA A 387 -87.04 33.37 -35.00
CA ALA A 387 -86.01 34.35 -35.38
C ALA A 387 -84.82 34.47 -34.40
N GLU A 388 -84.96 34.05 -33.14
CA GLU A 388 -83.91 34.19 -32.12
C GLU A 388 -83.07 32.92 -31.91
N ALA A 389 -83.58 31.75 -32.27
CA ALA A 389 -82.91 30.47 -32.06
C ALA A 389 -81.59 30.33 -32.85
N GLU A 390 -81.56 30.77 -34.11
CA GLU A 390 -80.39 30.64 -34.98
C GLU A 390 -79.23 31.56 -34.55
N LYS A 391 -79.54 32.75 -34.01
CA LYS A 391 -78.55 33.73 -33.52
C LYS A 391 -77.69 33.18 -32.38
N GLN A 392 -78.26 32.36 -31.51
CA GLN A 392 -77.54 31.82 -30.35
C GLN A 392 -76.61 30.65 -30.70
N ILE A 393 -76.87 29.93 -31.79
CA ILE A 393 -76.07 28.75 -32.20
C ILE A 393 -74.76 29.20 -32.86
N ALA A 394 -74.81 30.19 -33.75
CA ALA A 394 -73.60 30.73 -34.41
C ALA A 394 -72.60 31.34 -33.42
N ALA A 395 -73.10 32.10 -32.43
CA ALA A 395 -72.27 32.70 -31.38
C ALA A 395 -71.52 31.64 -30.54
N ARG A 396 -72.16 30.49 -30.27
CA ARG A 396 -71.58 29.40 -29.48
C ARG A 396 -70.44 28.69 -30.21
N GLN A 397 -70.52 28.55 -31.53
CA GLN A 397 -69.45 27.96 -32.35
C GLN A 397 -68.22 28.88 -32.47
N GLN A 398 -68.42 30.20 -32.66
CA GLN A 398 -67.30 31.15 -32.66
C GLN A 398 -66.59 31.22 -31.29
N ALA A 399 -67.33 31.20 -30.18
CA ALA A 399 -66.75 31.17 -28.84
C ALA A 399 -65.88 29.92 -28.61
N ALA A 400 -66.38 28.73 -29.01
CA ALA A 400 -65.64 27.48 -28.91
C ALA A 400 -64.36 27.48 -29.77
N GLN A 401 -64.42 28.00 -30.99
CA GLN A 401 -63.25 28.12 -31.87
C GLN A 401 -62.21 29.11 -31.32
N GLN A 402 -62.62 30.23 -30.75
CA GLN A 402 -61.71 31.20 -30.12
C GLN A 402 -61.05 30.67 -28.84
N GLN A 403 -61.75 29.86 -28.04
CA GLN A 403 -61.14 29.18 -26.89
C GLN A 403 -60.15 28.09 -27.34
N ALA A 404 -60.49 27.27 -28.34
CA ALA A 404 -59.57 26.27 -28.89
C ALA A 404 -58.30 26.91 -29.48
N ALA A 405 -58.43 28.02 -30.23
CA ALA A 405 -57.30 28.76 -30.78
C ALA A 405 -56.35 29.29 -29.69
N LYS A 406 -56.91 29.90 -28.62
CA LYS A 406 -56.11 30.40 -27.49
C LYS A 406 -55.40 29.28 -26.72
N ILE A 407 -56.04 28.13 -26.52
CA ILE A 407 -55.40 26.98 -25.86
C ILE A 407 -54.24 26.43 -26.71
N ILE A 408 -54.37 26.41 -28.03
CA ILE A 408 -53.29 25.99 -28.95
C ILE A 408 -52.16 27.02 -29.01
N GLU A 409 -52.47 28.32 -28.98
CA GLU A 409 -51.47 29.39 -28.93
C GLU A 409 -50.72 29.40 -27.59
N GLU A 410 -51.42 29.24 -26.46
CA GLU A 410 -50.80 29.15 -25.13
C GLU A 410 -49.99 27.85 -24.97
N ALA A 411 -50.45 26.73 -25.54
CA ALA A 411 -49.68 25.49 -25.58
C ALA A 411 -48.39 25.65 -26.40
N LYS A 412 -48.46 26.25 -27.59
CA LYS A 412 -47.27 26.57 -28.40
C LYS A 412 -46.33 27.51 -27.67
N ARG A 413 -46.86 28.56 -27.05
CA ARG A 413 -46.06 29.50 -26.27
C ARG A 413 -45.37 28.81 -25.10
N ARG A 414 -46.03 27.87 -24.41
CA ARG A 414 -45.42 27.06 -23.35
C ARG A 414 -44.36 26.09 -23.88
N THR A 415 -44.51 25.52 -25.07
CA THR A 415 -43.42 24.73 -25.69
C THR A 415 -42.26 25.62 -26.11
N ASP A 416 -42.49 26.78 -26.71
CA ASP A 416 -41.44 27.73 -27.12
C ASP A 416 -40.68 28.28 -25.89
N GLU A 417 -41.39 28.57 -24.79
CA GLU A 417 -40.80 28.99 -23.52
C GLU A 417 -40.03 27.84 -22.83
N GLN A 418 -40.48 26.58 -22.95
CA GLN A 418 -39.72 25.42 -22.46
C GLN A 418 -38.51 25.08 -23.33
N GLU A 419 -38.59 25.20 -24.66
CA GLU A 419 -37.46 25.01 -25.56
C GLU A 419 -36.39 26.10 -25.35
N ARG A 420 -36.80 27.37 -25.14
CA ARG A 420 -35.89 28.45 -24.73
C ARG A 420 -35.25 28.17 -23.37
N ALA A 421 -36.01 27.75 -22.37
CA ALA A 421 -35.46 27.39 -21.06
C ALA A 421 -34.52 26.17 -21.13
N LEU A 422 -34.73 25.24 -22.07
CA LEU A 422 -33.81 24.14 -22.36
C LEU A 422 -32.56 24.61 -23.12
N ALA A 423 -32.68 25.57 -24.04
CA ALA A 423 -31.56 26.16 -24.76
C ALA A 423 -30.66 27.00 -23.82
N GLU A 424 -31.25 27.83 -22.95
CA GLU A 424 -30.51 28.58 -21.93
C GLU A 424 -29.83 27.65 -20.91
N LYS A 425 -30.48 26.55 -20.52
CA LYS A 425 -29.85 25.52 -19.68
C LYS A 425 -28.72 24.78 -20.39
N LYS A 426 -28.85 24.48 -21.69
CA LYS A 426 -27.74 23.89 -22.47
C LYS A 426 -26.57 24.86 -22.57
N ALA A 427 -26.81 26.12 -22.93
CA ALA A 427 -25.77 27.14 -23.02
C ALA A 427 -25.07 27.40 -21.66
N SER A 428 -25.80 27.33 -20.54
CA SER A 428 -25.17 27.43 -19.20
C SER A 428 -24.36 26.19 -18.84
N VAL A 429 -24.81 24.98 -19.22
CA VAL A 429 -24.04 23.75 -19.04
C VAL A 429 -22.79 23.74 -19.91
N GLU A 430 -22.87 24.16 -21.18
CA GLU A 430 -21.71 24.28 -22.08
C GLU A 430 -20.70 25.31 -21.57
N LYS A 431 -21.16 26.47 -21.07
CA LYS A 431 -20.30 27.47 -20.44
C LYS A 431 -19.63 26.95 -19.17
N ASN A 432 -20.37 26.28 -18.30
CA ASN A 432 -19.82 25.68 -17.08
C ASN A 432 -18.85 24.54 -17.38
N LEU A 433 -19.08 23.76 -18.44
CA LEU A 433 -18.18 22.72 -18.93
C LEU A 433 -16.88 23.33 -19.45
N ALA A 434 -16.94 24.37 -20.28
CA ALA A 434 -15.77 25.08 -20.78
C ALA A 434 -14.95 25.76 -19.66
N GLU A 435 -15.61 26.29 -18.62
CA GLU A 435 -14.92 26.82 -17.43
C GLU A 435 -14.25 25.70 -16.61
N LEU A 436 -14.88 24.53 -16.49
CA LEU A 436 -14.28 23.34 -15.85
C LEU A 436 -13.09 22.79 -16.66
N GLU A 437 -13.21 22.71 -17.99
CA GLU A 437 -12.12 22.29 -18.88
C GLU A 437 -10.93 23.26 -18.79
N LEU A 438 -11.19 24.57 -18.82
CA LEU A 438 -10.16 25.60 -18.64
C LEU A 438 -9.47 25.50 -17.26
N MET A 439 -10.24 25.28 -16.19
CA MET A 439 -9.66 25.08 -14.84
C MET A 439 -8.84 23.78 -14.75
N ALA A 440 -9.32 22.68 -15.35
CA ALA A 440 -8.59 21.42 -15.39
C ALA A 440 -7.28 21.54 -16.19
N GLN A 441 -7.31 22.26 -17.32
CA GLN A 441 -6.13 22.50 -18.14
C GLN A 441 -5.12 23.41 -17.42
N GLN A 442 -5.56 24.50 -16.78
CA GLN A 442 -4.71 25.35 -15.94
C GLN A 442 -4.10 24.59 -14.74
N GLN A 443 -4.83 23.63 -14.14
CA GLN A 443 -4.29 22.76 -13.11
C GLN A 443 -3.24 21.78 -13.68
N ALA A 444 -3.50 21.18 -14.84
CA ALA A 444 -2.54 20.31 -15.52
C ALA A 444 -1.24 21.06 -15.83
N ASP A 445 -1.33 22.20 -16.52
CA ASP A 445 -0.18 23.05 -16.88
C ASP A 445 0.62 23.45 -15.64
N LYS A 446 -0.06 23.82 -14.54
CA LYS A 446 0.60 24.12 -13.26
C LYS A 446 1.31 22.91 -12.66
N THR A 447 0.71 21.72 -12.69
CA THR A 447 1.38 20.50 -12.18
C THR A 447 2.58 20.09 -13.02
N VAL A 448 2.56 20.34 -14.33
CA VAL A 448 3.73 20.16 -15.21
C VAL A 448 4.82 21.16 -14.86
N ALA A 449 4.50 22.46 -14.72
CA ALA A 449 5.47 23.48 -14.33
C ALA A 449 6.09 23.22 -12.94
N ASP A 450 5.28 22.80 -11.94
CA ASP A 450 5.77 22.41 -10.61
C ASP A 450 6.67 21.16 -10.67
N ALA A 451 6.43 20.24 -11.62
CA ALA A 451 7.28 19.06 -11.82
C ALA A 451 8.60 19.40 -12.53
N GLU A 452 8.57 20.24 -13.57
CA GLU A 452 9.77 20.73 -14.25
C GLU A 452 10.66 21.57 -13.32
N ALA A 453 10.06 22.44 -12.50
CA ALA A 453 10.79 23.21 -11.50
C ALA A 453 11.49 22.30 -10.46
N ARG A 454 10.84 21.19 -10.05
CA ARG A 454 11.45 20.19 -9.16
C ARG A 454 12.58 19.42 -9.85
N ALA A 455 12.42 19.03 -11.11
CA ALA A 455 13.47 18.36 -11.89
C ALA A 455 14.71 19.26 -12.05
N GLN A 456 14.53 20.53 -12.43
CA GLN A 456 15.62 21.50 -12.52
C GLN A 456 16.28 21.77 -11.16
N ALA A 457 15.53 21.70 -10.05
CA ALA A 457 16.08 21.82 -8.70
C ALA A 457 16.91 20.57 -8.32
N SER A 458 16.45 19.36 -8.64
CA SER A 458 17.23 18.14 -8.40
C SER A 458 18.50 18.09 -9.25
N ASP A 459 18.45 18.50 -10.51
CA ASP A 459 19.63 18.51 -11.39
C ASP A 459 20.69 19.52 -10.92
N LYS A 460 20.26 20.70 -10.46
CA LYS A 460 21.16 21.69 -9.82
C LYS A 460 21.76 21.13 -8.53
N ALA A 461 20.98 20.46 -7.68
CA ALA A 461 21.48 19.84 -6.45
C ALA A 461 22.46 18.67 -6.71
N LEU A 462 22.18 17.83 -7.71
CA LEU A 462 23.06 16.74 -8.15
C LEU A 462 24.36 17.29 -8.74
N THR A 463 24.30 18.37 -9.52
CA THR A 463 25.48 19.03 -10.10
C THR A 463 26.35 19.66 -8.99
N ALA A 464 25.73 20.33 -8.01
CA ALA A 464 26.44 20.87 -6.85
C ALA A 464 27.14 19.76 -6.04
N LYS A 465 26.44 18.67 -5.71
CA LYS A 465 27.03 17.53 -5.00
C LYS A 465 28.13 16.81 -5.77
N ARG A 466 28.05 16.73 -7.10
CA ARG A 466 29.15 16.20 -7.93
C ARG A 466 30.40 17.07 -7.81
N SER A 467 30.26 18.40 -7.88
CA SER A 467 31.38 19.34 -7.71
C SER A 467 31.98 19.29 -6.30
N GLU A 468 31.14 19.12 -5.27
CA GLU A 468 31.55 18.94 -3.87
C GLU A 468 32.39 17.65 -3.71
N VAL A 469 31.87 16.50 -4.17
CA VAL A 469 32.58 15.21 -4.11
C VAL A 469 33.87 15.21 -4.96
N GLU A 470 33.87 15.88 -6.12
CA GLU A 470 35.06 16.00 -6.96
C GLU A 470 36.14 16.87 -6.28
N LYS A 471 35.75 17.92 -5.55
CA LYS A 471 36.67 18.74 -4.76
C LYS A 471 37.25 17.92 -3.60
N ASP A 472 36.41 17.23 -2.83
CA ASP A 472 36.83 16.37 -1.71
C ASP A 472 37.78 15.26 -2.18
N LEU A 473 37.51 14.63 -3.33
CA LEU A 473 38.37 13.62 -3.92
C LEU A 473 39.74 14.18 -4.30
N ASN A 474 39.79 15.36 -4.91
CA ASN A 474 41.05 16.03 -5.24
C ASN A 474 41.84 16.43 -3.97
N GLU A 475 41.16 16.91 -2.92
CA GLU A 475 41.78 17.26 -1.64
C GLU A 475 42.28 16.01 -0.90
N GLN A 476 41.56 14.88 -0.95
CA GLN A 476 42.05 13.59 -0.45
C GLN A 476 43.25 13.07 -1.25
N GLN A 477 43.26 13.19 -2.59
CA GLN A 477 44.41 12.82 -3.42
C GLN A 477 45.65 13.68 -3.13
N ALA A 478 45.47 14.99 -2.91
CA ALA A 478 46.55 15.88 -2.51
C ALA A 478 47.13 15.49 -1.14
N ASN A 479 46.26 15.26 -0.15
CA ASN A 479 46.66 14.79 1.17
C ASN A 479 47.34 13.41 1.14
N ALA A 480 46.88 12.49 0.29
CA ALA A 480 47.52 11.19 0.09
C ALA A 480 48.91 11.31 -0.53
N LYS A 481 49.10 12.19 -1.53
CA LYS A 481 50.41 12.49 -2.12
C LYS A 481 51.38 13.11 -1.09
N ILE A 482 50.90 14.04 -0.25
CA ILE A 482 51.70 14.64 0.83
C ILE A 482 52.13 13.57 1.85
N ARG A 483 51.23 12.67 2.26
CA ARG A 483 51.57 11.55 3.16
C ARG A 483 52.56 10.58 2.51
N ALA A 484 52.38 10.22 1.25
CA ALA A 484 53.29 9.35 0.52
C ALA A 484 54.70 9.97 0.39
N ALA A 485 54.79 11.25 0.02
CA ALA A 485 56.06 11.99 -0.04
C ALA A 485 56.76 12.00 1.32
N LYS A 486 56.03 12.27 2.41
CA LYS A 486 56.60 12.24 3.76
C LYS A 486 57.05 10.84 4.21
N ILE A 487 56.36 9.78 3.79
CA ILE A 487 56.80 8.40 4.07
C ILE A 487 58.09 8.05 3.30
N VAL A 488 58.25 8.54 2.07
CA VAL A 488 59.49 8.42 1.31
C VAL A 488 60.62 9.20 1.98
N GLU A 489 60.38 10.46 2.37
CA GLU A 489 61.34 11.31 3.08
C GLU A 489 61.81 10.67 4.40
N ASP A 490 60.90 10.14 5.21
CA ASP A 490 61.21 9.47 6.48
C ASP A 490 61.97 8.14 6.25
N ALA A 491 61.72 7.44 5.14
CA ALA A 491 62.49 6.26 4.73
C ALA A 491 63.89 6.60 4.21
N GLU A 492 64.04 7.68 3.43
CA GLU A 492 65.33 8.19 2.95
C GLU A 492 66.20 8.67 4.12
N GLN A 493 65.63 9.37 5.10
CA GLN A 493 66.34 9.77 6.33
C GLN A 493 66.82 8.55 7.14
N ARG A 494 65.99 7.52 7.30
CA ARG A 494 66.41 6.25 7.95
C ARG A 494 67.50 5.52 7.17
N LEU A 495 67.47 5.56 5.84
CA LEU A 495 68.54 5.01 4.99
C LEU A 495 69.85 5.78 5.14
N ALA A 496 69.79 7.11 5.23
CA ALA A 496 70.95 7.95 5.51
C ALA A 496 71.53 7.68 6.91
N GLU A 497 70.70 7.59 7.95
CA GLU A 497 71.14 7.18 9.29
C GLU A 497 71.78 5.79 9.30
N ALA A 498 71.20 4.82 8.59
CA ALA A 498 71.77 3.48 8.49
C ALA A 498 73.13 3.48 7.79
N ALA A 499 73.28 4.23 6.69
CA ALA A 499 74.54 4.39 5.97
C ALA A 499 75.62 5.11 6.81
N ASP A 500 75.24 6.12 7.61
CA ASP A 500 76.15 6.80 8.54
C ASP A 500 76.57 5.90 9.71
N ARG A 501 75.66 5.08 10.26
CA ARG A 501 75.99 4.07 11.28
C ARG A 501 76.94 3.00 10.76
N ILE A 502 76.76 2.55 9.52
CA ILE A 502 77.71 1.63 8.84
C ILE A 502 79.08 2.30 8.73
N ARG A 503 79.14 3.55 8.23
CA ARG A 503 80.41 4.29 8.10
C ARG A 503 81.13 4.48 9.45
N GLN A 504 80.38 4.73 10.53
CA GLN A 504 80.92 4.79 11.89
C GLN A 504 81.41 3.42 12.41
N ALA A 505 80.76 2.33 12.02
CA ALA A 505 81.21 0.97 12.32
C ALA A 505 82.51 0.63 11.57
N ASP A 506 82.59 0.93 10.26
CA ASP A 506 83.81 0.77 9.46
C ASP A 506 84.99 1.56 10.05
N GLU A 507 84.76 2.82 10.46
CA GLU A 507 85.75 3.65 11.15
C GLU A 507 86.12 3.11 12.55
N PHE A 508 85.22 2.38 13.22
CA PHE A 508 85.50 1.74 14.49
C PHE A 508 86.31 0.46 14.29
N GLU A 509 85.94 -0.43 13.37
CA GLU A 509 86.72 -1.63 13.02
C GLU A 509 88.12 -1.26 12.53
N ARG A 510 88.25 -0.17 11.76
CA ARG A 510 89.55 0.35 11.32
C ARG A 510 90.42 0.81 12.48
N ARG A 511 89.87 1.59 13.43
CA ARG A 511 90.58 2.01 14.65
C ARG A 511 90.92 0.83 15.57
N VAL A 512 90.04 -0.15 15.69
CA VAL A 512 90.32 -1.40 16.43
C VAL A 512 91.44 -2.18 15.75
N SER A 513 91.43 -2.30 14.42
CA SER A 513 92.48 -2.96 13.65
C SER A 513 93.84 -2.26 13.76
N GLU A 514 93.85 -0.92 13.73
CA GLU A 514 95.04 -0.11 13.97
C GLU A 514 95.56 -0.27 15.42
N HIS A 515 94.67 -0.38 16.40
CA HIS A 515 95.06 -0.60 17.81
C HIS A 515 95.51 -2.05 18.08
N VAL A 516 94.93 -3.04 17.39
CA VAL A 516 95.39 -4.44 17.39
C VAL A 516 96.76 -4.54 16.73
N ASN A 517 96.98 -3.93 15.56
CA ASN A 517 98.31 -3.89 14.94
C ASN A 517 99.35 -3.16 15.81
N SER A 518 98.96 -2.07 16.47
CA SER A 518 99.81 -1.34 17.42
C SER A 518 100.21 -2.22 18.62
N THR A 519 99.23 -2.87 19.26
CA THR A 519 99.50 -3.78 20.40
C THR A 519 100.25 -5.04 19.97
N PHE A 520 100.02 -5.57 18.77
CA PHE A 520 100.78 -6.68 18.20
C PHE A 520 102.23 -6.28 17.87
N SER A 521 102.45 -5.06 17.37
CA SER A 521 103.80 -4.51 17.15
C SER A 521 104.55 -4.30 18.47
N ILE A 522 103.87 -3.81 19.51
CA ILE A 522 104.44 -3.68 20.87
C ILE A 522 104.77 -5.06 21.44
N LEU A 523 103.95 -6.08 21.18
CA LEU A 523 104.21 -7.48 21.56
C LEU A 523 105.38 -8.09 20.76
N GLU A 524 105.50 -7.81 19.47
CA GLU A 524 106.65 -8.17 18.62
C GLU A 524 107.95 -7.58 19.18
N ASP A 525 107.99 -6.27 19.46
CA ASP A 525 109.19 -5.63 20.01
C ASP A 525 109.48 -6.08 21.44
N ALA A 526 108.47 -6.25 22.31
CA ALA A 526 108.66 -6.85 23.63
C ALA A 526 109.23 -8.27 23.54
N LYS A 527 108.77 -9.08 22.58
CA LYS A 527 109.25 -10.45 22.32
C LYS A 527 110.67 -10.45 21.72
N ARG A 528 111.02 -9.47 20.87
CA ARG A 528 112.39 -9.24 20.38
C ARG A 528 113.33 -8.83 21.51
N HIS A 529 112.91 -7.94 22.40
CA HIS A 529 113.65 -7.59 23.63
C HIS A 529 113.80 -8.80 24.56
N PHE A 530 112.77 -9.64 24.73
CA PHE A 530 112.86 -10.87 25.53
C PHE A 530 113.81 -11.91 24.90
N ALA A 531 113.77 -12.08 23.58
CA ALA A 531 114.69 -12.94 22.85
C ALA A 531 116.14 -12.42 22.93
N ALA A 532 116.36 -11.10 22.87
CA ALA A 532 117.66 -10.49 23.10
C ALA A 532 118.16 -10.70 24.54
N ALA A 533 117.28 -10.61 25.54
CA ALA A 533 117.61 -10.90 26.93
C ALA A 533 117.95 -12.39 27.16
N GLN A 534 117.22 -13.32 26.53
CA GLN A 534 117.57 -14.75 26.56
C GLN A 534 118.89 -15.05 25.82
N LYS A 535 119.23 -14.29 24.77
CA LYS A 535 120.54 -14.41 24.10
C LYS A 535 121.71 -13.86 24.92
N ALA A 536 121.46 -13.09 25.99
CA ALA A 536 122.48 -12.51 26.86
C ALA A 536 122.92 -13.43 28.02
N THR A 537 122.25 -14.55 28.28
CA THR A 537 122.52 -15.44 29.43
C THR A 537 123.32 -16.71 29.11
N GLN A 538 123.89 -16.83 27.90
CA GLN A 538 124.80 -17.93 27.55
C GLN A 538 126.16 -17.43 27.02
N ARG A 539 127.24 -17.97 27.60
CA ARG A 539 128.65 -17.78 27.23
C ARG A 539 129.38 -19.11 27.55
N PRO A 540 130.38 -19.56 26.75
CA PRO A 540 131.69 -18.90 26.68
C PRO A 540 132.17 -18.62 25.24
N ALA A 541 133.48 -18.37 25.07
CA ALA A 541 134.19 -17.90 23.86
C ALA A 541 135.09 -19.03 23.26
N PRO A 542 135.95 -18.85 22.21
CA PRO A 542 136.32 -17.61 21.49
C PRO A 542 136.42 -17.69 19.93
N THR A 543 136.92 -16.58 19.34
CA THR A 543 137.36 -16.28 17.95
C THR A 543 138.10 -17.39 17.17
N PRO A 544 138.07 -17.42 15.81
CA PRO A 544 138.53 -16.29 14.96
C PRO A 544 137.76 -15.98 13.63
N ALA A 545 138.19 -14.90 12.98
CA ALA A 545 137.90 -14.49 11.59
C ALA A 545 139.04 -14.97 10.63
N PRO A 546 139.16 -14.62 9.32
CA PRO A 546 138.32 -13.74 8.47
C PRO A 546 138.06 -14.21 7.01
N ALA A 547 137.14 -13.55 6.29
CA ALA A 547 137.14 -13.27 4.83
C ALA A 547 135.92 -12.35 4.53
N GLN A 548 136.00 -11.18 3.89
CA GLN A 548 136.40 -10.89 2.50
C GLN A 548 135.57 -11.60 1.41
N GLN A 549 134.57 -10.92 0.85
CA GLN A 549 134.67 -10.33 -0.52
C GLN A 549 133.42 -9.49 -0.90
N GLN A 550 133.65 -8.50 -1.76
CA GLN A 550 132.63 -7.76 -2.52
C GLN A 550 132.43 -8.45 -3.91
N PRO A 551 131.69 -7.85 -4.86
CA PRO A 551 130.24 -7.63 -4.91
C PRO A 551 129.64 -8.35 -6.15
N GLN A 552 128.36 -8.12 -6.50
CA GLN A 552 127.96 -7.91 -7.93
C GLN A 552 126.47 -7.59 -8.20
N LYS A 553 126.27 -6.82 -9.29
CA LYS A 553 125.18 -6.88 -10.29
C LYS A 553 123.71 -6.65 -9.89
N ALA A 554 123.33 -5.39 -10.04
CA ALA A 554 122.26 -4.88 -10.91
C ALA A 554 121.29 -5.87 -11.64
N GLY A 555 120.00 -5.52 -11.57
CA GLY A 555 118.85 -6.04 -12.34
C GLY A 555 117.57 -5.34 -11.79
N HIS A 556 117.03 -4.24 -12.33
CA HIS A 556 116.55 -3.88 -13.68
C HIS A 556 115.14 -4.43 -13.99
N VAL A 557 114.34 -3.67 -14.75
CA VAL A 557 112.97 -3.98 -15.28
C VAL A 557 111.75 -3.81 -14.34
N ASN A 558 111.29 -2.56 -14.22
CA ASN A 558 110.06 -2.04 -14.84
C ASN A 558 108.76 -2.91 -14.91
N GLY A 559 107.74 -2.52 -14.13
CA GLY A 559 106.40 -2.15 -14.63
C GLY A 559 105.39 -3.21 -15.09
N LYS A 560 104.25 -3.26 -14.39
CA LYS A 560 102.93 -2.94 -14.98
C LYS A 560 101.94 -2.47 -13.93
#